data_AF-A0A067Y2D5-F1
#
_entry.id   AF-A0A067Y2D5-F1
#
_cell.length_a   1.000
_cell.length_b   1.000
_cell.length_c   1.000
_cell.angle_alpha   90.00
_cell.angle_beta   90.00
_cell.angle_gamma   90.00
#
_symmetry.space_group_name_H-M   'P 1'
#
loop_
_entity.id
_entity.type
_entity.pdbx_description
1 polymer ?
#
loop_
_entity_poly.entity_id
_entity_poly.type
_entity_poly.pdbx_seq_one_letter_code
_entity_poly.pdbx_strand_id
1 'polypeptide(L)'
;LHADAHDFDSQTNSLEEVSRKIFSAHFGQLSIIFLWISGMHFHGAYFSNYLAWLNNPISIKPSAQVVWPIVGQEILNGDVGGNFQGVQITSGFFQLWRAEGITSEIELYWTAIGGLIMSGLMLFGGWFHYHKAAPKLEWFQNAESMLNHHLSGLLGLGCLSWSGHQIHVALPINKLLDAGVASQEIPLPYEFIINRELIGQLYPSFKKGLVPFFSLNWGEYSDFLTFKGGLNPVTGGLWLSDTAHHHLALAVLFIV
;
A
#
# COMPACT_ATOMS: atom_id res chain seq x y z
N LEU A 1 21.01 -30.77 -9.38
CA LEU A 1 19.80 -30.73 -8.52
C LEU A 1 19.41 -29.30 -8.15
N HIS A 2 20.13 -28.59 -7.27
CA HIS A 2 19.74 -27.22 -6.91
C HIS A 2 19.85 -26.21 -8.07
N ALA A 3 20.89 -26.31 -8.89
CA ALA A 3 21.10 -25.41 -10.03
C ALA A 3 20.02 -25.55 -11.11
N ASP A 4 19.53 -26.78 -11.31
CA ASP A 4 18.63 -27.12 -12.43
C ASP A 4 17.15 -27.08 -12.03
N ALA A 5 16.84 -26.73 -10.77
CA ALA A 5 15.49 -26.84 -10.21
C ALA A 5 14.48 -25.93 -10.92
N HIS A 6 14.90 -24.74 -11.35
CA HIS A 6 14.05 -23.75 -12.02
C HIS A 6 14.40 -23.56 -13.51
N ASP A 7 15.31 -24.37 -14.05
CA ASP A 7 15.57 -24.42 -15.49
C ASP A 7 14.50 -25.29 -16.17
N PHE A 8 13.28 -24.75 -16.28
CA PHE A 8 12.12 -25.51 -16.73
C PHE A 8 12.22 -26.00 -18.19
N ASP A 9 12.90 -25.26 -19.06
CA ASP A 9 13.11 -25.63 -20.46
C ASP A 9 14.05 -26.83 -20.60
N SER A 10 15.04 -26.99 -19.72
CA SER A 10 15.89 -28.18 -19.70
C SER A 10 15.17 -29.46 -19.26
N GLN A 11 14.04 -29.32 -18.54
CA GLN A 11 13.31 -30.43 -17.94
C GLN A 11 12.26 -31.04 -18.88
N THR A 12 11.77 -30.28 -19.87
CA THR A 12 10.73 -30.71 -20.82
C THR A 12 10.80 -29.89 -22.10
N ASN A 13 10.52 -30.51 -23.25
CA ASN A 13 10.45 -29.82 -24.54
C ASN A 13 9.07 -29.20 -24.82
N SER A 14 8.13 -29.30 -23.88
CA SER A 14 6.75 -28.80 -24.04
C SER A 14 6.62 -27.35 -23.60
N LEU A 15 6.50 -26.43 -24.56
CA LEU A 15 6.30 -25.00 -24.28
C LEU A 15 5.04 -24.73 -23.43
N GLU A 16 3.96 -25.49 -23.66
CA GLU A 16 2.74 -25.39 -22.84
C GLU A 16 3.00 -25.78 -21.37
N GLU A 17 3.77 -26.84 -21.14
CA GLU A 17 4.11 -27.28 -19.77
C GLU A 17 5.01 -26.27 -19.07
N VAL A 18 6.04 -25.75 -19.76
CA VAL A 18 6.91 -24.68 -19.26
C VAL A 18 6.07 -23.46 -18.88
N SER A 19 5.17 -23.03 -19.76
CA SER A 19 4.32 -21.85 -19.53
C SER A 19 3.46 -22.00 -18.26
N ARG A 20 2.92 -23.20 -18.02
CA ARG A 20 2.18 -23.53 -16.79
C ARG A 20 3.05 -23.50 -15.54
N LYS A 21 4.27 -24.05 -15.60
CA LYS A 21 5.24 -24.02 -14.49
C LYS A 21 5.59 -22.58 -14.12
N ILE A 22 5.91 -21.75 -15.12
CA ILE A 22 6.20 -20.32 -14.93
C ILE A 22 5.01 -19.61 -14.30
N PHE A 23 3.80 -19.79 -14.83
CA PHE A 23 2.60 -19.13 -14.31
C PHE A 23 2.30 -19.50 -12.86
N SER A 24 2.41 -20.78 -12.51
CA SER A 24 2.25 -21.24 -11.12
C SER A 24 3.36 -20.69 -10.20
N ALA A 25 4.60 -20.64 -10.68
CA ALA A 25 5.72 -20.09 -9.94
C ALA A 25 5.55 -18.58 -9.67
N HIS A 26 4.96 -17.82 -10.59
CA HIS A 26 4.62 -16.40 -10.36
C HIS A 26 3.67 -16.23 -9.18
N PHE A 27 2.64 -17.07 -9.06
CA PHE A 27 1.76 -17.08 -7.88
C PHE A 27 2.51 -17.43 -6.60
N GLY A 28 3.43 -18.42 -6.65
CA GLY A 28 4.32 -18.75 -5.54
C GLY A 28 5.15 -17.55 -5.09
N GLN A 29 5.75 -16.82 -6.03
CA GLN A 29 6.52 -15.61 -5.73
C GLN A 29 5.64 -14.50 -5.12
N LEU A 30 4.45 -14.25 -5.69
CA LEU A 30 3.51 -13.28 -5.14
C LEU A 30 3.08 -13.63 -3.71
N SER A 31 2.88 -14.91 -3.40
CA SER A 31 2.58 -15.35 -2.04
C SER A 31 3.67 -14.97 -1.05
N ILE A 32 4.95 -15.18 -1.41
CA ILE A 32 6.09 -14.83 -0.55
C ILE A 32 6.17 -13.32 -0.37
N ILE A 33 5.92 -12.53 -1.42
CA ILE A 33 5.86 -11.07 -1.33
C ILE A 33 4.75 -10.64 -0.36
N PHE A 34 3.53 -11.17 -0.48
CA PHE A 34 2.44 -10.86 0.44
C PHE A 34 2.73 -11.28 1.87
N LEU A 35 3.39 -12.43 2.07
CA LEU A 35 3.81 -12.89 3.40
C LEU A 35 4.84 -11.93 4.02
N TRP A 36 5.82 -11.49 3.22
CA TRP A 36 6.80 -10.50 3.66
C TRP A 36 6.13 -9.16 4.01
N ILE A 37 5.24 -8.63 3.17
CA ILE A 37 4.48 -7.40 3.43
C ILE A 37 3.63 -7.55 4.70
N SER A 38 2.95 -8.69 4.87
CA SER A 38 2.18 -9.01 6.08
C SER A 38 3.06 -8.97 7.32
N GLY A 39 4.24 -9.58 7.26
CA GLY A 39 5.23 -9.54 8.34
C GLY A 39 5.67 -8.11 8.69
N MET A 40 5.91 -7.25 7.69
CA MET A 40 6.29 -5.85 7.94
C MET A 40 5.21 -5.09 8.72
N HIS A 41 3.93 -5.26 8.35
CA HIS A 41 2.81 -4.65 9.07
C HIS A 41 2.61 -5.25 10.46
N PHE A 42 2.77 -6.57 10.61
CA PHE A 42 2.65 -7.25 11.91
C PHE A 42 3.73 -6.78 12.89
N HIS A 43 4.96 -6.65 12.42
CA HIS A 43 6.06 -6.09 13.22
C HIS A 43 5.80 -4.64 13.60
N GLY A 44 5.25 -3.84 12.68
CA GLY A 44 4.75 -2.50 12.97
C GLY A 44 3.68 -2.46 14.05
N ALA A 45 2.75 -3.42 14.06
CA ALA A 45 1.64 -3.46 15.01
C ALA A 45 2.06 -3.85 16.43
N TYR A 46 2.98 -4.80 16.59
CA TYR A 46 3.27 -5.40 17.91
C TYR A 46 4.65 -5.11 18.50
N PHE A 47 5.64 -4.77 17.66
CA PHE A 47 7.04 -4.69 18.08
C PHE A 47 7.68 -3.37 17.68
N SER A 48 6.89 -2.29 17.63
CA SER A 48 7.32 -1.01 17.11
C SER A 48 6.99 0.16 18.03
N ASN A 49 7.60 1.30 17.74
CA ASN A 49 7.26 2.59 18.35
C ASN A 49 6.45 3.49 17.40
N TYR A 50 5.65 2.92 16.50
CA TYR A 50 4.95 3.67 15.43
C TYR A 50 4.09 4.81 15.97
N LEU A 51 3.27 4.57 17.00
CA LEU A 51 2.42 5.63 17.58
C LEU A 51 3.22 6.74 18.25
N ALA A 52 4.29 6.37 18.96
CA ALA A 52 5.18 7.37 19.57
C ALA A 52 5.86 8.21 18.48
N TRP A 53 6.37 7.56 17.42
CA TRP A 53 6.93 8.23 16.27
C TRP A 53 5.92 9.13 15.55
N LEU A 54 4.67 8.70 15.38
CA LEU A 54 3.63 9.47 14.70
C LEU A 54 3.35 10.81 15.41
N ASN A 55 3.43 10.81 16.74
CA ASN A 55 3.25 11.99 17.59
C ASN A 55 4.51 12.90 17.65
N ASN A 56 5.71 12.39 17.39
CA ASN A 56 6.93 13.19 17.31
C ASN A 56 7.92 12.64 16.25
N PRO A 57 7.60 12.79 14.96
CA PRO A 57 8.33 12.13 13.87
C PRO A 57 9.73 12.70 13.61
N ILE A 58 10.01 13.89 14.16
CA ILE A 58 11.30 14.58 14.02
C ILE A 58 12.32 14.02 15.03
N SER A 59 11.90 13.80 16.27
CA SER A 59 12.82 13.45 17.36
C SER A 59 12.97 11.94 17.54
N ILE A 60 11.88 11.18 17.40
CA ILE A 60 11.85 9.73 17.61
C ILE A 60 12.36 9.01 16.38
N LYS A 61 13.15 7.95 16.56
CA LYS A 61 13.67 7.13 15.46
C LYS A 61 12.74 5.93 15.21
N PRO A 62 12.38 5.63 13.94
CA PRO A 62 11.59 4.45 13.63
C PRO A 62 12.27 3.15 14.09
N SER A 63 11.54 2.31 14.82
CA SER A 63 11.98 0.99 15.26
C SER A 63 10.81 0.01 15.21
N ALA A 64 11.03 -1.18 14.65
CA ALA A 64 10.01 -2.24 14.52
C ALA A 64 10.58 -3.65 14.74
N GLN A 65 11.75 -3.75 15.36
CA GLN A 65 12.39 -5.02 15.66
C GLN A 65 12.98 -4.97 17.08
N VAL A 66 12.68 -6.00 17.86
CA VAL A 66 13.15 -6.17 19.23
C VAL A 66 13.90 -7.50 19.34
N VAL A 67 15.09 -7.45 19.91
CA VAL A 67 15.98 -8.61 20.09
C VAL A 67 15.75 -9.23 21.46
N TRP A 68 15.61 -10.55 21.52
CA TRP A 68 15.45 -11.27 22.79
C TRP A 68 16.73 -11.31 23.64
N PRO A 69 16.62 -11.21 24.99
CA PRO A 69 17.77 -11.16 25.90
C PRO A 69 18.25 -12.56 26.28
N ILE A 70 18.97 -13.24 25.39
CA ILE A 70 19.45 -14.62 25.61
C ILE A 70 20.92 -14.65 26.03
N VAL A 71 21.77 -13.93 25.29
CA VAL A 71 23.24 -14.02 25.40
C VAL A 71 23.93 -12.66 25.52
N GLY A 72 23.22 -11.62 25.96
CA GLY A 72 23.71 -10.24 25.96
C GLY A 72 23.45 -9.47 24.66
N GLN A 73 22.81 -10.12 23.67
CA GLN A 73 22.48 -9.52 22.38
C GLN A 73 21.38 -8.44 22.47
N GLU A 74 20.71 -8.29 23.62
CA GLU A 74 19.80 -7.19 23.90
C GLU A 74 20.51 -5.81 23.92
N ILE A 75 21.85 -5.77 23.92
CA ILE A 75 22.62 -4.55 23.62
C ILE A 75 22.25 -3.93 22.27
N LEU A 76 21.69 -4.72 21.34
CA LEU A 76 21.19 -4.26 20.05
C LEU A 76 19.86 -3.48 20.16
N ASN A 77 19.13 -3.59 21.29
CA ASN A 77 17.93 -2.81 21.56
C ASN A 77 18.33 -1.40 22.05
N GLY A 78 18.73 -0.54 21.12
CA GLY A 78 19.08 0.84 21.43
C GLY A 78 17.87 1.68 21.85
N ASP A 79 18.11 2.71 22.66
CA ASP A 79 17.10 3.73 22.95
C ASP A 79 16.85 4.59 21.70
N VAL A 80 15.65 4.45 21.13
CA VAL A 80 15.20 5.13 19.91
C VAL A 80 14.20 6.26 20.20
N GLY A 81 13.96 6.55 21.48
CA GLY A 81 12.94 7.49 21.95
C GLY A 81 11.53 6.90 21.97
N GLY A 82 10.59 7.66 22.55
CA GLY A 82 9.20 7.20 22.72
C GLY A 82 9.03 6.13 23.80
N ASN A 83 9.95 6.07 24.77
CA ASN A 83 10.01 5.03 25.80
C ASN A 83 10.08 3.61 25.22
N PHE A 84 10.79 3.46 24.09
CA PHE A 84 10.95 2.21 23.37
C PHE A 84 12.43 1.92 23.12
N GLN A 85 12.81 0.65 23.29
CA GLN A 85 14.14 0.15 22.97
C GLN A 85 14.05 -0.95 21.91
N GLY A 86 14.84 -0.82 20.86
CA GLY A 86 14.84 -1.76 19.75
C GLY A 86 15.85 -1.40 18.67
N VAL A 87 15.79 -2.13 17.56
CA VAL A 87 16.64 -1.88 16.41
C VAL A 87 16.01 -0.79 15.54
N GLN A 88 16.73 0.30 15.36
CA GLN A 88 16.33 1.36 14.44
C GLN A 88 16.23 0.79 13.01
N ILE A 89 15.06 0.94 12.38
CA ILE A 89 14.82 0.50 11.00
C ILE A 89 15.09 1.62 10.00
N THR A 90 15.51 1.26 8.79
CA THR A 90 15.80 2.19 7.69
C THR A 90 14.98 1.92 6.43
N SER A 91 13.95 1.08 6.53
CA SER A 91 13.09 0.68 5.42
C SER A 91 12.06 1.73 4.98
N GLY A 92 11.78 2.74 5.82
CA GLY A 92 10.85 3.83 5.50
C GLY A 92 9.36 3.50 5.68
N PHE A 93 9.01 2.35 6.27
CA PHE A 93 7.61 1.94 6.45
C PHE A 93 6.78 2.91 7.30
N PHE A 94 7.38 3.57 8.30
CA PHE A 94 6.65 4.51 9.16
C PHE A 94 6.14 5.73 8.38
N GLN A 95 6.97 6.27 7.49
CA GLN A 95 6.59 7.38 6.63
C GLN A 95 5.53 6.96 5.61
N LEU A 96 5.63 5.73 5.09
CA LEU A 96 4.63 5.14 4.20
C LEU A 96 3.27 5.01 4.89
N TRP A 97 3.21 4.38 6.07
CA TRP A 97 1.97 4.21 6.83
C TRP A 97 1.34 5.55 7.24
N ARG A 98 2.15 6.54 7.61
CA ARG A 98 1.63 7.90 7.86
C ARG A 98 0.99 8.48 6.60
N ALA A 99 1.64 8.34 5.45
CA ALA A 99 1.12 8.83 4.17
C ALA A 99 -0.16 8.10 3.73
N GLU A 100 -0.41 6.88 4.21
CA GLU A 100 -1.65 6.12 4.01
C GLU A 100 -2.78 6.54 4.97
N GLY A 101 -2.45 7.32 6.01
CA GLY A 101 -3.40 7.76 7.03
C GLY A 101 -3.63 6.73 8.14
N ILE A 102 -2.70 5.79 8.35
CA ILE A 102 -2.75 4.85 9.47
C ILE A 102 -2.41 5.59 10.76
N THR A 103 -3.33 5.62 11.72
CA THR A 103 -3.16 6.34 13.00
C THR A 103 -3.12 5.41 14.21
N SER A 104 -3.30 4.11 14.01
CA SER A 104 -3.37 3.12 15.08
C SER A 104 -2.68 1.79 14.75
N GLU A 105 -2.20 1.08 15.77
CA GLU A 105 -1.58 -0.25 15.62
C GLU A 105 -2.61 -1.32 15.19
N ILE A 106 -3.89 -1.13 15.51
CA ILE A 106 -4.95 -2.06 15.12
C ILE A 106 -5.19 -2.05 13.61
N GLU A 107 -5.01 -0.92 12.93
CA GLU A 107 -5.07 -0.84 11.47
C GLU A 107 -3.91 -1.63 10.84
N LEU A 108 -2.69 -1.50 11.37
CA LEU A 108 -1.53 -2.30 10.93
C LEU A 108 -1.78 -3.80 11.11
N TYR A 109 -2.38 -4.19 12.24
CA TYR A 109 -2.75 -5.58 12.50
C TYR A 109 -3.71 -6.13 11.45
N TRP A 110 -4.81 -5.43 11.16
CA TRP A 110 -5.78 -5.89 10.16
C TRP A 110 -5.20 -5.92 8.75
N THR A 111 -4.34 -4.97 8.41
CA THR A 111 -3.58 -4.99 7.14
C THR A 111 -2.65 -6.20 7.07
N ALA A 112 -1.98 -6.56 8.17
CA ALA A 112 -1.15 -7.76 8.23
C ALA A 112 -1.96 -9.04 8.01
N ILE A 113 -3.13 -9.18 8.65
CA ILE A 113 -4.02 -10.33 8.46
C ILE A 113 -4.54 -10.40 7.02
N GLY A 114 -4.94 -9.26 6.44
CA GLY A 114 -5.33 -9.18 5.04
C GLY A 114 -4.21 -9.66 4.10
N GLY A 115 -2.98 -9.20 4.32
CA GLY A 115 -1.81 -9.65 3.56
C GLY A 115 -1.53 -11.15 3.70
N LEU A 116 -1.72 -11.72 4.89
CA LEU A 116 -1.55 -13.16 5.13
C LEU A 116 -2.61 -14.00 4.39
N ILE A 117 -3.87 -13.54 4.40
CA ILE A 117 -4.96 -14.19 3.65
C ILE A 117 -4.65 -14.14 2.15
N MET A 118 -4.22 -12.98 1.64
CA MET A 118 -3.81 -12.83 0.23
C MET A 118 -2.64 -13.75 -0.13
N SER A 119 -1.65 -13.91 0.76
CA SER A 119 -0.56 -14.87 0.59
C SER A 119 -1.07 -16.30 0.41
N GLY A 120 -2.05 -16.72 1.24
CA GLY A 120 -2.71 -18.03 1.11
C GLY A 120 -3.51 -18.17 -0.19
N LEU A 121 -4.24 -17.13 -0.59
CA LEU A 121 -4.99 -17.12 -1.86
C LEU A 121 -4.06 -17.22 -3.07
N MET A 122 -2.89 -16.57 -3.04
CA MET A 122 -1.89 -16.68 -4.12
C MET A 122 -1.33 -18.10 -4.22
N LEU A 123 -1.00 -18.76 -3.10
CA LEU A 123 -0.58 -20.17 -3.12
C LEU A 123 -1.67 -21.07 -3.69
N PHE A 124 -2.92 -20.87 -3.26
CA PHE A 124 -4.04 -21.63 -3.79
C PHE A 124 -4.23 -21.39 -5.29
N GLY A 125 -4.14 -20.15 -5.76
CA GLY A 125 -4.21 -19.80 -7.17
C GLY A 125 -3.13 -20.50 -8.01
N GLY A 126 -1.88 -20.50 -7.53
CA GLY A 126 -0.77 -21.21 -8.18
C GLY A 126 -0.98 -22.71 -8.26
N TRP A 127 -1.43 -23.34 -7.16
CA TRP A 127 -1.78 -24.76 -7.15
C TRP A 127 -2.94 -25.08 -8.08
N PHE A 128 -4.01 -24.28 -8.04
CA PHE A 128 -5.23 -24.50 -8.81
C PHE A 128 -4.94 -24.42 -10.31
N HIS A 129 -4.23 -23.38 -10.75
CA HIS A 129 -3.87 -23.17 -12.15
C HIS A 129 -2.71 -24.04 -12.65
N TYR A 130 -2.16 -24.94 -11.82
CA TYR A 130 -1.22 -25.95 -12.27
C TYR A 130 -1.80 -27.37 -12.23
N HIS A 131 -2.46 -27.73 -11.13
CA HIS A 131 -2.92 -29.10 -10.88
C HIS A 131 -4.40 -29.37 -11.21
N LYS A 132 -5.25 -28.33 -11.28
CA LYS A 132 -6.70 -28.50 -11.47
C LYS A 132 -7.19 -27.91 -12.79
N ALA A 133 -6.86 -26.65 -13.05
CA ALA A 133 -7.34 -25.91 -14.21
C ALA A 133 -6.15 -25.22 -14.92
N ALA A 134 -5.27 -26.04 -15.48
CA ALA A 134 -4.06 -25.55 -16.12
C ALA A 134 -4.38 -24.91 -17.50
N PRO A 135 -4.08 -23.62 -17.73
CA PRO A 135 -4.39 -22.94 -18.98
C PRO A 135 -3.70 -23.58 -20.19
N LYS A 136 -4.21 -23.32 -21.40
CA LYS A 136 -3.64 -23.81 -22.66
C LYS A 136 -2.68 -22.78 -23.26
N LEU A 137 -1.80 -23.21 -24.14
CA LEU A 137 -0.79 -22.33 -24.76
C LEU A 137 -1.42 -21.12 -25.48
N GLU A 138 -2.58 -21.29 -26.13
CA GLU A 138 -3.29 -20.19 -26.81
C GLU A 138 -3.63 -19.03 -25.86
N TRP A 139 -3.94 -19.33 -24.60
CA TRP A 139 -4.27 -18.32 -23.61
C TRP A 139 -3.03 -17.50 -23.23
N PHE A 140 -1.90 -18.19 -23.00
CA PHE A 140 -0.62 -17.53 -22.70
C PHE A 140 -0.11 -16.67 -23.87
N GLN A 141 -0.42 -17.06 -25.11
CA GLN A 141 0.01 -16.35 -26.31
C GLN A 141 -0.94 -15.20 -26.72
N ASN A 142 -2.06 -15.01 -26.00
CA ASN A 142 -2.98 -13.90 -26.26
C ASN A 142 -2.42 -12.59 -25.68
N ALA A 143 -1.43 -12.03 -26.38
CA ALA A 143 -0.74 -10.81 -25.98
C ALA A 143 -1.67 -9.58 -25.96
N GLU A 144 -2.65 -9.51 -26.87
CA GLU A 144 -3.62 -8.40 -26.91
C GLU A 144 -4.45 -8.37 -25.62
N SER A 145 -5.04 -9.51 -25.24
CA SER A 145 -5.79 -9.61 -23.99
C SER A 145 -4.90 -9.32 -22.78
N MET A 146 -3.71 -9.92 -22.72
CA MET A 146 -2.78 -9.70 -21.61
C MET A 146 -2.41 -8.23 -21.45
N LEU A 147 -2.06 -7.54 -22.54
CA LEU A 147 -1.68 -6.13 -22.50
C LEU A 147 -2.87 -5.25 -22.12
N ASN A 148 -4.05 -5.47 -22.70
CA ASN A 148 -5.24 -4.68 -22.37
C ASN A 148 -5.62 -4.83 -20.90
N HIS A 149 -5.62 -6.05 -20.35
CA HIS A 149 -5.96 -6.27 -18.94
C HIS A 149 -4.87 -5.78 -17.98
N HIS A 150 -3.59 -5.83 -18.35
CA HIS A 150 -2.53 -5.28 -17.51
C HIS A 150 -2.51 -3.75 -17.53
N LEU A 151 -2.65 -3.11 -18.70
CA LEU A 151 -2.66 -1.66 -18.80
C LEU A 151 -3.94 -1.08 -18.18
N SER A 152 -5.11 -1.41 -18.74
CA SER A 152 -6.37 -0.80 -18.28
C SER A 152 -6.85 -1.35 -16.93
N GLY A 153 -6.73 -2.66 -16.73
CA GLY A 153 -7.16 -3.34 -15.51
C GLY A 153 -6.18 -3.13 -14.37
N LEU A 154 -5.00 -3.76 -14.44
CA LEU A 154 -4.04 -3.78 -13.34
C LEU A 154 -3.49 -2.38 -13.02
N LEU A 155 -2.97 -1.66 -14.02
CA LEU A 155 -2.39 -0.34 -13.80
C LEU A 155 -3.46 0.75 -13.68
N GLY A 156 -4.42 0.78 -14.60
CA GLY A 156 -5.48 1.79 -14.65
C GLY A 156 -6.40 1.76 -13.43
N LEU A 157 -7.05 0.63 -13.16
CA LEU A 157 -7.91 0.51 -11.97
C LEU A 157 -7.10 0.57 -10.67
N GLY A 158 -5.86 0.08 -10.67
CA GLY A 158 -4.94 0.24 -9.54
C GLY A 158 -4.69 1.71 -9.19
N CYS A 159 -4.35 2.54 -10.17
CA CYS A 159 -4.16 3.98 -9.99
C CYS A 159 -5.46 4.67 -9.56
N LEU A 160 -6.61 4.27 -10.13
CA LEU A 160 -7.90 4.86 -9.79
C LEU A 160 -8.28 4.57 -8.34
N SER A 161 -8.18 3.31 -7.90
CA SER A 161 -8.45 2.89 -6.53
C SER A 161 -7.51 3.57 -5.55
N TRP A 162 -6.22 3.70 -5.89
CA TRP A 162 -5.25 4.38 -5.04
C TRP A 162 -5.53 5.88 -4.92
N SER A 163 -5.88 6.56 -6.02
CA SER A 163 -6.33 7.95 -5.98
C SER A 163 -7.57 8.11 -5.10
N GLY A 164 -8.54 7.19 -5.18
CA GLY A 164 -9.72 7.18 -4.32
C GLY A 164 -9.35 7.06 -2.84
N HIS A 165 -8.46 6.13 -2.49
CA HIS A 165 -7.93 6.00 -1.13
C HIS A 165 -7.23 7.29 -0.67
N GLN A 166 -6.37 7.88 -1.51
CA GLN A 166 -5.68 9.11 -1.17
C GLN A 166 -6.66 10.26 -0.89
N ILE A 167 -7.68 10.43 -1.74
CA ILE A 167 -8.66 11.51 -1.62
C ILE A 167 -9.52 11.36 -0.37
N HIS A 168 -9.99 10.14 -0.09
CA HIS A 168 -11.03 9.91 0.91
C HIS A 168 -10.50 9.50 2.29
N VAL A 169 -9.26 9.01 2.38
CA VAL A 169 -8.66 8.52 3.63
C VAL A 169 -7.38 9.28 3.96
N ALA A 170 -6.36 9.19 3.10
CA ALA A 170 -5.03 9.71 3.42
C ALA A 170 -5.02 11.25 3.57
N LEU A 171 -5.67 11.96 2.64
CA LEU A 171 -5.72 13.42 2.60
C LEU A 171 -6.35 14.07 3.84
N PRO A 172 -7.56 13.70 4.29
CA PRO A 172 -8.15 14.30 5.48
C PRO A 172 -7.32 14.02 6.74
N ILE A 173 -6.81 12.81 6.89
CA ILE A 173 -6.00 12.42 8.07
C ILE A 173 -4.66 13.17 8.09
N ASN A 174 -3.93 13.19 6.98
CA ASN A 174 -2.65 13.90 6.91
C ASN A 174 -2.81 15.42 7.07
N LYS A 175 -3.92 16.00 6.59
CA LYS A 175 -4.21 17.42 6.82
C LYS A 175 -4.35 17.75 8.31
N LEU A 176 -4.93 16.85 9.10
CA LEU A 176 -5.05 17.01 10.56
C LEU A 176 -3.72 16.73 11.28
N LEU A 177 -3.00 15.68 10.87
CA LEU A 177 -1.66 15.39 11.41
C LEU A 177 -0.67 16.55 11.16
N ASP A 178 -0.72 17.17 9.99
CA ASP A 178 0.13 18.31 9.63
C ASP A 178 -0.32 19.60 10.34
N ALA A 179 -1.57 19.68 10.77
CA ALA A 179 -2.08 20.74 11.64
C ALA A 179 -1.73 20.53 13.12
N GLY A 180 -1.04 19.44 13.47
CA GLY A 180 -0.62 19.12 14.84
C GLY A 180 -1.70 18.48 15.69
N VAL A 181 -2.79 17.97 15.09
CA VAL A 181 -3.79 17.19 15.82
C VAL A 181 -3.19 15.84 16.21
N ALA A 182 -3.34 15.44 17.48
CA ALA A 182 -2.84 14.17 17.98
C ALA A 182 -3.53 13.00 17.28
N SER A 183 -2.79 11.91 17.00
CA SER A 183 -3.34 10.80 16.20
C SER A 183 -4.58 10.14 16.83
N GLN A 184 -4.70 10.18 18.16
CA GLN A 184 -5.83 9.65 18.92
C GLN A 184 -7.10 10.52 18.83
N GLU A 185 -6.96 11.80 18.46
CA GLU A 185 -8.08 12.74 18.33
C GLU A 185 -8.61 12.83 16.89
N ILE A 186 -7.89 12.24 15.94
CA ILE A 186 -8.30 12.21 14.53
C ILE A 186 -9.45 11.21 14.37
N PRO A 187 -10.58 11.62 13.76
CA PRO A 187 -11.67 10.71 13.42
C PRO A 187 -11.19 9.50 12.62
N LEU A 188 -11.82 8.35 12.80
CA LEU A 188 -11.44 7.15 12.07
C LEU A 188 -11.75 7.31 10.57
N PRO A 189 -11.01 6.66 9.67
CA PRO A 189 -11.17 6.80 8.22
C PRO A 189 -12.62 6.71 7.72
N TYR A 190 -13.43 5.81 8.29
CA TYR A 190 -14.82 5.61 7.86
C TYR A 190 -15.71 6.82 8.19
N GLU A 191 -15.37 7.62 9.20
CA GLU A 191 -16.14 8.81 9.58
C GLU A 191 -16.03 9.89 8.51
N PHE A 192 -14.87 10.05 7.86
CA PHE A 192 -14.71 10.97 6.72
C PHE A 192 -15.49 10.54 5.47
N ILE A 193 -15.77 9.25 5.33
CA ILE A 193 -16.54 8.71 4.20
C ILE A 193 -18.04 8.91 4.42
N ILE A 194 -18.53 8.62 5.63
CA ILE A 194 -19.97 8.65 5.94
C ILE A 194 -20.43 10.07 6.28
N ASN A 195 -19.62 10.86 6.97
CA ASN A 195 -19.97 12.21 7.38
C ASN A 195 -19.45 13.26 6.38
N ARG A 196 -20.31 13.65 5.45
CA ARG A 196 -20.01 14.67 4.44
C ARG A 196 -19.71 16.04 5.04
N GLU A 197 -20.26 16.37 6.20
CA GLU A 197 -19.98 17.65 6.85
C GLU A 197 -18.53 17.68 7.36
N LEU A 198 -18.04 16.58 7.92
CA LEU A 198 -16.67 16.45 8.42
C LEU A 198 -15.65 16.68 7.31
N ILE A 199 -15.74 15.93 6.20
CA ILE A 199 -14.82 16.12 5.06
C ILE A 199 -15.02 17.49 4.39
N GLY A 200 -16.26 18.01 4.37
CA GLY A 200 -16.60 19.33 3.82
C GLY A 200 -16.08 20.52 4.63
N GLN A 201 -15.69 20.32 5.90
CA GLN A 201 -14.97 21.32 6.69
C GLN A 201 -13.50 21.41 6.26
N LEU A 202 -12.89 20.28 5.89
CA LEU A 202 -11.50 20.21 5.43
C LEU A 202 -11.38 20.63 3.96
N TYR A 203 -12.32 20.21 3.12
CA TYR A 203 -12.34 20.41 1.67
C TYR A 203 -13.73 20.89 1.24
N PRO A 204 -13.98 22.22 1.19
CA PRO A 204 -15.30 22.80 0.92
C PRO A 204 -15.98 22.30 -0.36
N SER A 205 -15.22 21.89 -1.38
CA SER A 205 -15.77 21.37 -2.64
C SER A 205 -16.59 20.09 -2.47
N PHE A 206 -16.35 19.30 -1.41
CA PHE A 206 -17.16 18.11 -1.10
C PHE A 206 -18.64 18.45 -0.88
N LYS A 207 -18.97 19.69 -0.47
CA LYS A 207 -20.36 20.16 -0.35
C LYS A 207 -21.07 20.30 -1.70
N LYS A 208 -20.33 20.40 -2.82
CA LYS A 208 -20.88 20.41 -4.19
C LYS A 208 -21.18 19.00 -4.73
N GLY A 209 -20.54 17.98 -4.17
CA GLY A 209 -20.80 16.58 -4.49
C GLY A 209 -20.26 16.22 -5.88
N LEU A 210 -20.92 15.31 -6.57
CA LEU A 210 -20.47 14.81 -7.88
C LEU A 210 -20.99 15.61 -9.07
N VAL A 211 -21.81 16.65 -8.84
CA VAL A 211 -22.37 17.45 -9.95
C VAL A 211 -21.27 18.06 -10.83
N PRO A 212 -20.20 18.67 -10.29
CA PRO A 212 -19.11 19.20 -11.13
C PRO A 212 -18.38 18.15 -11.95
N PHE A 213 -18.29 16.90 -11.47
CA PHE A 213 -17.68 15.80 -12.22
C PHE A 213 -18.46 15.49 -13.51
N PHE A 214 -19.78 15.28 -13.39
CA PHE A 214 -20.63 14.93 -14.54
C PHE A 214 -20.94 16.10 -15.47
N SER A 215 -20.81 17.35 -15.00
CA SER A 215 -20.96 18.55 -15.83
C SER A 215 -19.65 19.04 -16.46
N LEU A 216 -18.53 18.34 -16.22
CA LEU A 216 -17.18 18.72 -16.68
C LEU A 216 -16.67 20.06 -16.12
N ASN A 217 -17.27 20.57 -15.04
CA ASN A 217 -16.79 21.77 -14.33
C ASN A 217 -15.74 21.40 -13.26
N TRP A 218 -14.65 20.76 -13.67
CA TRP A 218 -13.68 20.14 -12.76
C TRP A 218 -12.83 21.12 -11.95
N GLY A 219 -12.82 22.41 -12.29
CA GLY A 219 -12.11 23.44 -11.52
C GLY A 219 -12.58 23.55 -10.06
N GLU A 220 -13.78 23.02 -9.78
CA GLU A 220 -14.37 22.97 -8.44
C GLU A 220 -13.66 22.03 -7.46
N TYR A 221 -12.84 21.08 -7.93
CA TYR A 221 -12.14 20.11 -7.08
C TYR A 221 -10.69 20.49 -6.73
N SER A 222 -10.34 21.77 -6.93
CA SER A 222 -8.98 22.30 -6.76
C SER A 222 -8.47 22.37 -5.31
N ASP A 223 -9.31 22.08 -4.31
CA ASP A 223 -8.95 22.03 -2.90
C ASP A 223 -8.33 20.68 -2.46
N PHE A 224 -8.59 19.58 -3.19
CA PHE A 224 -7.99 18.26 -2.94
C PHE A 224 -7.29 17.63 -4.15
N LEU A 225 -7.53 18.11 -5.38
CA LEU A 225 -6.75 17.79 -6.57
C LEU A 225 -5.94 19.01 -6.99
N THR A 226 -4.70 19.10 -6.50
CA THR A 226 -3.86 20.29 -6.70
C THR A 226 -2.78 20.04 -7.77
N PHE A 227 -2.09 21.12 -8.13
CA PHE A 227 -0.88 21.08 -8.95
C PHE A 227 0.10 22.12 -8.39
N LYS A 228 0.45 21.98 -7.10
CA LYS A 228 1.30 22.97 -6.41
C LYS A 228 2.74 22.90 -6.91
N GLY A 229 3.25 21.67 -7.08
CA GLY A 229 4.63 21.41 -7.49
C GLY A 229 5.63 21.76 -6.38
N GLY A 230 6.38 20.77 -5.91
CA GLY A 230 7.37 20.93 -4.84
C GLY A 230 6.99 20.19 -3.56
N LEU A 231 7.46 20.70 -2.42
CA LEU A 231 7.37 20.04 -1.13
C LEU A 231 6.39 20.74 -0.19
N ASN A 232 5.71 19.96 0.65
CA ASN A 232 4.96 20.45 1.79
C ASN A 232 5.96 20.94 2.86
N PRO A 233 5.91 22.22 3.27
CA PRO A 233 6.88 22.79 4.20
C PRO A 233 6.80 22.20 5.62
N VAL A 234 5.69 21.56 6.00
CA VAL A 234 5.52 20.93 7.31
C VAL A 234 6.24 19.59 7.36
N THR A 235 6.04 18.76 6.33
CA THR A 235 6.54 17.38 6.32
C THR A 235 7.87 17.21 5.58
N GLY A 236 8.22 18.15 4.71
CA GLY A 236 9.31 18.02 3.75
C GLY A 236 9.05 17.00 2.63
N GLY A 237 7.87 16.35 2.60
CA GLY A 237 7.45 15.41 1.57
C GLY A 237 6.69 16.07 0.43
N LEU A 238 6.26 15.28 -0.56
CA LEU A 238 5.38 15.76 -1.63
C LEU A 238 3.98 16.10 -1.09
N TRP A 239 3.28 16.99 -1.77
CA TRP A 239 1.86 17.26 -1.49
C TRP A 239 1.02 16.03 -1.84
N LEU A 240 0.33 15.43 -0.87
CA LEU A 240 -0.56 14.29 -1.12
C LEU A 240 -1.70 14.63 -2.10
N SER A 241 -2.11 15.89 -2.18
CA SER A 241 -3.12 16.36 -3.14
C SER A 241 -2.58 16.40 -4.57
N ASP A 242 -1.28 16.64 -4.74
CA ASP A 242 -0.61 16.51 -6.04
C ASP A 242 -0.42 15.03 -6.40
N THR A 243 -0.09 14.15 -5.42
CA THR A 243 0.02 12.71 -5.69
C THR A 243 -1.33 12.09 -6.04
N ALA A 244 -2.42 12.54 -5.41
CA ALA A 244 -3.77 12.07 -5.70
C ALA A 244 -4.16 12.45 -7.13
N HIS A 245 -3.92 13.70 -7.51
CA HIS A 245 -4.14 14.17 -8.88
C HIS A 245 -3.26 13.43 -9.89
N HIS A 246 -2.00 13.16 -9.56
CA HIS A 246 -1.11 12.37 -10.40
C HIS A 246 -1.64 10.95 -10.66
N HIS A 247 -2.07 10.22 -9.62
CA HIS A 247 -2.64 8.88 -9.79
C HIS A 247 -3.97 8.90 -10.57
N LEU A 248 -4.81 9.91 -10.36
CA LEU A 248 -6.03 10.07 -11.15
C LEU A 248 -5.72 10.28 -12.65
N ALA A 249 -4.72 11.11 -12.96
CA ALA A 249 -4.29 11.33 -14.33
C ALA A 249 -3.71 10.05 -14.97
N LEU A 250 -2.88 9.30 -14.23
CA LEU A 250 -2.37 8.00 -14.67
C LEU A 250 -3.47 6.97 -14.87
N ALA A 251 -4.49 6.95 -14.00
CA ALA A 251 -5.62 6.06 -14.15
C ALA A 251 -6.34 6.29 -15.49
N VAL A 252 -6.62 7.56 -15.83
CA VAL A 252 -7.22 7.89 -17.13
C VAL A 252 -6.30 7.48 -18.28
N LEU A 253 -4.99 7.76 -18.18
CA LEU A 253 -4.01 7.41 -19.21
C LEU A 253 -3.91 5.90 -19.47
N PHE A 254 -3.94 5.07 -18.42
CA PHE A 254 -3.79 3.63 -18.55
C PHE A 254 -5.09 2.93 -18.96
N ILE A 255 -6.25 3.51 -18.65
CA ILE A 255 -7.56 2.95 -19.01
C ILE A 255 -7.89 3.20 -20.49
N VAL A 256 -7.52 4.36 -21.03
CA VAL A 256 -7.78 4.76 -22.43
C VAL A 256 -6.78 4.10 -23.38
#